data_AF-A0A523YKX3-F1
#
_entry.id   AF-A0A523YKX3-F1
#
_cell.length_a   1.000
_cell.length_b   1.000
_cell.length_c   1.000
_cell.angle_alpha   90.00
_cell.angle_beta   90.00
_cell.angle_gamma   90.00
#
_symmetry.space_group_name_H-M   'P 1'
#
loop_
_entity.id
_entity.type
_entity.pdbx_description
1 polymer ?
#
loop_
_entity_poly.entity_id
_entity_poly.type
_entity_poly.pdbx_seq_one_letter_code
_entity_poly.pdbx_strand_id
1 'polypeptide(L)' 'MKCYLCAEEGKETDALAVCIVCGVGVCKEDMVRDEISFWEAQFISSDMSPEGGRFSLPKSLPRVLCKECYGSLVR' A
#
# COMPACT_ATOMS: atom_id res chain seq x y z
N MET A 1 4.91 6.80 15.32
CA MET A 1 4.98 7.45 13.98
C MET A 1 3.72 8.28 13.78
N LYS A 2 3.80 9.41 13.08
CA LYS A 2 2.67 10.35 12.89
C LYS A 2 2.11 10.28 11.47
N CYS A 3 0.83 10.62 11.31
CA CYS A 3 0.20 10.73 10.01
C CYS A 3 0.73 11.98 9.28
N TYR A 4 1.26 11.78 8.09
CA TYR A 4 1.85 12.84 7.27
C TYR A 4 0.82 13.91 6.89
N LEU A 5 -0.35 13.48 6.41
CA LEU A 5 -1.42 14.38 5.96
C LEU A 5 -1.99 15.23 7.11
N CYS A 6 -2.21 14.63 8.27
CA CYS A 6 -2.62 15.37 9.47
C CYS A 6 -1.53 16.37 9.92
N ALA A 7 -0.25 16.01 9.81
CA ALA A 7 0.85 16.88 10.20
C ALA A 7 0.98 18.12 9.29
N GLU A 8 0.66 18.01 8.00
CA GLU A 8 0.60 19.16 7.08
C GLU A 8 -0.48 20.17 7.48
N GLU A 9 -1.55 19.72 8.14
CA GLU A 9 -2.59 20.58 8.73
C GLU A 9 -2.25 21.05 10.15
N GLY A 10 -1.06 20.75 10.67
CA GLY A 10 -0.63 21.06 12.03
C GLY A 10 -1.30 20.19 13.11
N LYS A 11 -1.93 19.08 12.74
CA LYS A 11 -2.56 18.13 13.66
C LYS A 11 -1.59 17.01 14.04
N GLU A 12 -1.54 16.70 15.32
CA GLU A 12 -0.77 15.57 15.85
C GLU A 12 -1.67 14.33 15.93
N THR A 13 -1.60 13.47 14.91
CA THR A 13 -2.35 12.20 14.85
C THR A 13 -1.40 11.03 14.62
N ASP A 14 -1.60 9.94 15.35
CA ASP A 14 -0.77 8.74 15.20
C ASP A 14 -1.08 8.00 13.88
N ALA A 15 -0.02 7.58 13.18
CA ALA A 15 -0.17 6.74 12.01
C ALA A 15 -0.42 5.28 12.44
N LEU A 16 -1.34 4.63 11.73
CA LEU A 16 -1.69 3.21 11.92
C LEU A 16 -1.10 2.31 10.83
N ALA A 17 -0.76 2.90 9.68
CA ALA A 17 -0.21 2.17 8.55
C ALA A 17 0.69 3.06 7.70
N VAL A 18 1.33 2.46 6.70
CA VAL A 18 2.25 3.13 5.76
C VAL A 18 1.73 2.95 4.34
N CYS A 19 1.74 4.02 3.55
CA CYS A 19 1.41 3.96 2.13
C CYS A 19 2.47 3.13 1.39
N ILE A 20 2.05 2.08 0.68
CA ILE A 20 2.99 1.18 -0.02
C ILE A 20 3.73 1.86 -1.19
N VAL A 21 3.18 2.96 -1.73
CA VAL A 21 3.75 3.65 -2.89
C VAL A 21 4.81 4.68 -2.49
N CYS A 22 4.49 5.56 -1.54
CA CYS A 22 5.35 6.68 -1.18
C CYS A 22 5.98 6.58 0.22
N GLY A 23 5.60 5.59 1.03
CA GLY A 23 6.21 5.33 2.34
C GLY A 23 5.78 6.25 3.48
N VAL A 24 4.81 7.16 3.27
CA VAL A 24 4.32 8.04 4.35
C VAL A 24 3.40 7.31 5.33
N GLY A 25 3.42 7.73 6.60
CA GLY A 25 2.50 7.25 7.62
C GLY A 25 1.10 7.83 7.46
N VAL A 26 0.06 7.00 7.62
CA VAL A 26 -1.35 7.40 7.48
C VAL A 26 -2.18 6.93 8.68
N CYS A 27 -3.09 7.80 9.14
CA CYS A 27 -4.10 7.47 10.15
C CYS A 27 -5.29 6.72 9.51
N LYS A 28 -6.31 6.39 10.31
CA LYS A 28 -7.49 5.66 9.83
C LYS A 28 -8.30 6.47 8.81
N GLU A 29 -8.32 7.78 8.96
CA GLU A 29 -9.12 8.71 8.17
C GLU A 29 -8.49 9.01 6.80
N ASP A 30 -7.15 8.93 6.73
CA ASP A 30 -6.35 9.25 5.56
C ASP A 30 -5.81 8.02 4.82
N MET A 31 -6.01 6.84 5.39
CA MET A 31 -5.72 5.57 4.72
C MET A 31 -6.87 5.17 3.80
N VAL A 32 -6.50 4.67 2.62
CA VAL A 32 -7.39 3.92 1.73
C VAL A 32 -6.89 2.50 1.68
N ARG A 33 -7.77 1.55 1.96
CA ARG A 33 -7.50 0.12 1.83
C ARG A 33 -8.36 -0.44 0.70
N ASP A 34 -7.74 -0.77 -0.42
CA ASP A 34 -8.43 -1.23 -1.62
C ASP A 34 -7.64 -2.31 -2.34
N GLU A 35 -8.32 -3.09 -3.19
CA GLU A 35 -7.71 -4.08 -4.05
C GLU A 35 -7.05 -3.42 -5.26
N ILE A 36 -5.72 -3.30 -5.22
CA ILE A 36 -4.95 -2.67 -6.30
C ILE A 36 -4.40 -3.75 -7.22
N SER A 37 -4.67 -3.59 -8.52
CA SER A 37 -4.16 -4.49 -9.56
C SER A 37 -2.65 -4.35 -9.73
N PHE A 38 -1.96 -5.46 -9.98
CA PHE A 38 -0.56 -5.44 -10.37
C PHE A 38 -0.40 -5.03 -11.84
N TRP A 39 0.67 -4.29 -12.13
CA TRP A 39 1.17 -4.14 -13.50
C TRP A 39 1.91 -5.43 -13.86
N GLU A 40 1.31 -6.23 -14.76
CA GLU A 40 1.69 -7.55 -15.26
C GLU A 40 2.43 -8.49 -14.29
N ALA A 41 1.71 -9.55 -13.89
CA ALA A 41 2.19 -10.81 -13.29
C ALA A 41 3.63 -10.73 -12.76
N GLN A 42 3.80 -10.08 -11.61
CA GLN A 42 5.03 -10.20 -10.85
C GLN A 42 5.16 -11.66 -10.43
N PHE A 43 5.80 -12.47 -11.27
CA PHE A 43 6.29 -13.77 -10.88
C PHE A 43 7.33 -13.51 -9.82
N ILE A 44 6.99 -13.80 -8.57
CA ILE A 44 8.01 -13.96 -7.55
C ILE A 44 8.69 -15.30 -7.90
N SER A 45 9.73 -15.25 -8.72
CA SER A 45 10.71 -16.32 -8.79
C SER A 45 11.56 -16.19 -7.53
N SER A 46 11.04 -16.68 -6.41
CA SER A 46 11.88 -16.85 -5.24
C SER A 46 11.86 -18.32 -4.85
N ASP A 47 13.06 -18.86 -4.79
CA ASP A 47 13.61 -19.74 -3.76
C ASP A 47 13.03 -19.59 -2.32
N MET A 48 12.14 -18.62 -2.05
CA MET A 48 11.38 -18.47 -0.80
C MET A 48 9.95 -19.01 -0.84
N SER A 49 9.52 -19.64 -1.95
CA SER A 49 8.29 -20.43 -1.97
C SER A 49 8.54 -21.78 -1.29
N PRO A 50 7.75 -22.20 -0.27
CA PRO A 50 7.96 -23.48 0.41
C PRO A 50 7.85 -24.70 -0.52
N GLU A 51 7.20 -24.52 -1.68
CA GLU A 51 7.00 -25.54 -2.71
C GLU A 51 8.15 -25.63 -3.73
N GLY A 52 9.17 -24.77 -3.67
CA GLY A 52 10.24 -24.70 -4.68
C GLY A 52 9.75 -24.33 -6.10
N GLY A 53 8.55 -23.77 -6.21
CA GLY A 53 7.85 -23.53 -7.47
C GLY A 53 7.46 -22.06 -7.68
N ARG A 54 7.23 -21.72 -8.96
CA ARG A 54 6.78 -20.39 -9.40
C ARG A 54 5.40 -20.09 -8.82
N PHE A 55 5.31 -19.20 -7.83
CA PHE A 55 4.04 -18.74 -7.30
C PHE A 55 3.51 -17.58 -8.15
N SER A 56 2.33 -17.75 -8.74
CA SER A 56 1.63 -16.65 -9.40
C SER A 56 0.88 -15.84 -8.36
N LEU A 57 1.20 -14.55 -8.24
CA LEU A 57 0.38 -13.64 -7.46
C LEU A 57 -1.02 -13.50 -8.08
N PRO A 58 -2.07 -13.27 -7.27
CA PRO A 58 -3.39 -12.91 -7.78
C PRO A 58 -3.33 -11.57 -8.54
N LYS A 59 -4.33 -11.30 -9.38
CA LYS A 59 -4.37 -10.08 -10.21
C LYS A 59 -4.41 -8.78 -9.39
N SER A 60 -5.00 -8.84 -8.20
CA SER A 60 -5.09 -7.75 -7.23
C SER A 60 -4.75 -8.26 -5.83
N LEU A 61 -4.26 -7.36 -4.97
CA LEU A 61 -4.16 -7.59 -3.53
C LEU A 61 -4.64 -6.35 -2.77
N PRO A 62 -5.20 -6.52 -1.56
CA PRO A 62 -5.53 -5.40 -0.70
C PRO A 62 -4.24 -4.68 -0.28
N ARG A 63 -4.13 -3.39 -0.61
CA ARG A 63 -2.99 -2.53 -0.25
C ARG A 63 -3.46 -1.35 0.58
N VAL A 64 -2.56 -0.84 1.42
CA VAL A 64 -2.76 0.43 2.12
C VAL A 64 -2.10 1.54 1.31
N LEU A 65 -2.87 2.58 1.01
CA LEU A 65 -2.44 3.76 0.28
C LEU A 65 -2.85 5.03 1.03
N CYS A 66 -2.10 6.11 0.86
CA CYS A 66 -2.62 7.43 1.16
C CYS A 66 -3.61 7.88 0.07
N LYS A 67 -4.51 8.81 0.41
CA LYS A 67 -5.52 9.36 -0.52
C LYS A 67 -4.92 9.87 -1.84
N GLU A 68 -3.77 10.52 -1.79
CA GLU A 68 -3.10 11.07 -2.98
C GLU A 68 -2.59 9.99 -3.93
N CYS A 69 -1.91 8.97 -3.39
CA CYS A 69 -1.43 7.84 -4.18
C CYS A 69 -2.59 7.02 -4.74
N TYR A 70 -3.66 6.83 -3.96
CA TYR A 70 -4.87 6.17 -4.43
C TYR A 70 -5.50 6.91 -5.61
N GLY A 71 -5.73 8.22 -5.47
CA GLY A 71 -6.27 9.05 -6.55
C GLY A 71 -5.37 9.15 -7.79
N SER A 72 -4.08 8.81 -7.66
CA SER A 72 -3.15 8.76 -8.79
C SER A 72 -3.08 7.39 -9.47
N LEU A 73 -3.32 6.30 -8.74
CA LEU A 73 -3.28 4.93 -9.24
C LEU A 73 -4.59 4.48 -9.90
N VAL A 74 -5.75 4.94 -9.40
CA VAL A 74 -7.08 4.46 -9.83
C VAL A 74 -7.72 5.42 -10.83
N ARG A 75 -6.91 6.05 -11.69
CA ARG A 75 -7.39 6.93 -12.79
C ARG A 75 -7.63 6.16 -14.07
#